data_AF-A0A1V6FNB4-F1
#
_entry.id   AF-A0A1V6FNB4-F1
#
_cell.length_a   1.000
_cell.length_b   1.000
_cell.length_c   1.000
_cell.angle_alpha   90.00
_cell.angle_beta   90.00
_cell.angle_gamma   90.00
#
_symmetry.space_group_name_H-M   'P 1'
#
loop_
_entity.id
_entity.type
_entity.pdbx_description
1 polymer ?
#
loop_
_entity_poly.entity_id
_entity_poly.type
_entity_poly.pdbx_seq_one_letter_code
_entity_poly.pdbx_strand_id
1 'polypeptide(L)'
;MKRIIGAVDLSPVIQPVLEIINAILWPAIAIVGAIGPIYCIILGIKLAKADEQNSREKAKKDLIGAIVGFLVIFVLIVAMKIAMPILETWVGRRI
;
A
#
# COMPACT_ATOMS: atom_id res chain seq x y z
N MET A 1 24.87 -19.16 41.23
CA MET A 1 23.51 -18.63 41.02
C MET A 1 23.39 -18.17 39.57
N LYS A 2 22.90 -19.06 38.69
CA LYS A 2 22.88 -18.89 37.22
C LYS A 2 21.59 -18.16 36.86
N ARG A 3 21.71 -16.89 36.46
CA ARG A 3 20.57 -16.01 36.14
C ARG A 3 19.70 -16.65 35.05
N ILE A 4 18.49 -17.02 35.43
CA ILE A 4 17.40 -17.35 34.51
C ILE A 4 16.83 -16.02 34.00
N ILE A 5 17.57 -15.34 33.13
CA ILE A 5 16.98 -14.39 32.18
C ILE A 5 16.86 -15.19 30.90
N GLY A 6 15.80 -15.98 30.82
CA GLY A 6 15.40 -16.62 29.57
C GLY A 6 15.10 -15.51 28.58
N ALA A 7 16.00 -15.29 27.63
CA ALA A 7 15.69 -14.54 26.43
C ALA A 7 14.52 -15.29 25.78
N VAL A 8 13.32 -14.71 25.83
CA VAL A 8 12.18 -15.21 25.07
C VAL A 8 12.55 -14.96 23.61
N ASP A 9 12.94 -16.01 22.90
CA ASP A 9 13.25 -15.95 21.48
C ASP A 9 11.94 -15.76 20.71
N LEU A 10 11.71 -14.53 20.25
CA LEU A 10 10.52 -14.13 19.49
C LEU A 10 10.68 -14.35 17.97
N SER A 11 11.88 -14.79 17.52
CA SER A 11 12.15 -15.13 16.11
C SER A 11 11.11 -16.04 15.47
N PRO A 12 10.67 -17.16 16.10
CA PRO A 12 9.69 -18.06 15.49
C PRO A 12 8.30 -17.43 15.28
N VAL A 13 8.00 -16.32 15.95
CA VAL A 13 6.75 -15.57 15.79
C VAL A 13 6.90 -14.45 14.77
N ILE A 14 8.05 -13.78 14.73
CA ILE A 14 8.25 -12.60 13.87
C ILE A 14 8.50 -12.97 12.41
N GLN A 15 9.26 -14.05 12.14
CA GLN A 15 9.53 -14.51 10.78
C GLN A 15 8.26 -14.76 9.94
N PRO A 16 7.27 -15.56 10.41
CA PRO A 16 6.06 -15.79 9.61
C PRO A 16 5.25 -14.50 9.38
N VAL A 17 5.28 -13.54 10.31
CA VAL A 17 4.61 -12.24 10.13
C VAL A 17 5.27 -11.44 9.00
N LEU A 18 6.60 -11.39 8.95
CA LEU A 18 7.34 -10.68 7.90
C LEU A 18 7.13 -11.34 6.53
N GLU A 19 7.11 -12.68 6.47
CA GLU A 19 6.83 -13.42 5.24
C GLU A 19 5.43 -13.12 4.70
N ILE A 20 4.41 -13.10 5.55
CA ILE A 20 3.04 -12.75 5.14
C ILE A 20 2.98 -11.31 4.60
N ILE A 21 3.62 -10.35 5.29
CA ILE A 21 3.64 -8.95 4.84
C ILE A 21 4.31 -8.83 3.46
N ASN A 22 5.45 -9.51 3.25
CA ASN A 22 6.13 -9.52 1.96
C ASN A 22 5.29 -10.20 0.86
N ALA A 23 4.63 -11.31 1.20
CA ALA A 23 3.80 -12.07 0.28
C ALA A 23 2.58 -11.26 -0.21
N ILE A 24 1.96 -10.42 0.63
CA ILE A 24 0.80 -9.60 0.25
C ILE A 24 1.16 -8.33 -0.53
N LEU A 25 2.40 -7.83 -0.40
CA LEU A 25 2.82 -6.59 -1.05
C LEU A 25 2.78 -6.68 -2.58
N TRP A 26 3.22 -7.79 -3.16
CA TRP A 26 3.18 -8.00 -4.61
C TRP A 26 1.76 -8.06 -5.18
N PRO A 27 0.84 -8.88 -4.63
CA PRO A 27 -0.58 -8.84 -4.97
C PRO A 27 -1.20 -7.46 -4.81
N ALA A 28 -0.88 -6.72 -3.74
CA ALA A 28 -1.42 -5.37 -3.54
C ALA A 28 -1.01 -4.41 -4.67
N ILE A 29 0.27 -4.44 -5.08
CA ILE A 29 0.75 -3.65 -6.23
C ILE A 29 0.03 -4.06 -7.51
N ALA A 30 -0.14 -5.36 -7.76
CA ALA A 30 -0.83 -5.86 -8.96
C ALA A 30 -2.30 -5.40 -9.01
N ILE A 31 -3.02 -5.48 -7.88
CA ILE A 31 -4.41 -5.04 -7.77
C ILE A 31 -4.52 -3.53 -8.01
N VAL A 32 -3.69 -2.74 -7.36
CA VAL A 32 -3.69 -1.28 -7.53
C VAL A 32 -3.35 -0.93 -8.98
N GLY A 33 -2.30 -1.54 -9.54
CA GLY A 33 -1.87 -1.33 -10.93
C GLY A 33 -2.90 -1.75 -11.98
N ALA A 34 -3.77 -2.73 -11.68
CA ALA A 34 -4.84 -3.14 -12.58
C ALA A 34 -6.11 -2.28 -12.42
N ILE A 35 -6.58 -2.09 -11.19
CA ILE A 35 -7.87 -1.42 -10.90
C ILE A 35 -7.76 0.09 -11.06
N GLY A 36 -6.62 0.69 -10.66
CA GLY A 36 -6.41 2.14 -10.71
C GLY A 36 -6.63 2.75 -12.10
N PRO A 37 -5.95 2.24 -13.14
CA PRO A 37 -6.16 2.71 -14.51
C PRO A 37 -7.59 2.52 -15.00
N ILE A 38 -8.21 1.37 -14.72
CA ILE A 38 -9.60 1.08 -15.11
C ILE A 38 -10.54 2.14 -14.53
N TYR A 39 -10.40 2.45 -13.24
CA TYR A 39 -11.24 3.44 -12.59
C TYR A 39 -11.03 4.86 -13.14
N CYS A 40 -9.79 5.22 -13.46
CA CYS A 40 -9.47 6.50 -14.10
C CYS A 40 -10.11 6.64 -15.49
N ILE A 41 -10.15 5.56 -16.28
CA ILE A 41 -10.79 5.55 -17.61
C ILE A 41 -12.31 5.80 -17.47
N ILE A 42 -12.97 5.12 -16.52
CA ILE A 42 -14.41 5.28 -16.29
C ILE A 42 -14.75 6.72 -15.90
N LEU A 43 -13.98 7.31 -14.98
CA LEU A 43 -14.13 8.71 -14.58
C LEU A 43 -13.85 9.67 -15.74
N GLY A 44 -12.84 9.38 -16.57
CA GLY A 44 -12.54 10.16 -17.78
C GLY A 44 -13.70 10.18 -18.77
N ILE A 45 -14.34 9.02 -19.01
CA ILE A 45 -15.54 8.93 -19.85
C ILE A 45 -16.68 9.75 -19.24
N LYS A 46 -16.88 9.66 -17.93
CA LYS A 46 -17.93 10.44 -17.23
C LYS A 46 -17.70 11.94 -17.33
N LEU A 47 -16.44 12.39 -17.28
CA LEU A 47 -16.08 13.78 -17.50
C LEU A 47 -16.31 14.22 -18.96
N ALA A 48 -16.00 13.36 -19.94
CA ALA A 48 -16.18 13.66 -21.35
C ALA A 48 -17.66 13.79 -21.75
N LYS A 49 -18.56 13.07 -21.07
CA LYS A 49 -20.01 13.10 -21.31
C LYS A 49 -20.78 14.12 -20.44
N ALA A 50 -20.08 14.90 -19.61
CA ALA A 50 -20.69 15.85 -18.69
C ALA A 50 -20.99 17.18 -19.41
N ASP A 51 -22.24 17.35 -19.86
CA ASP A 51 -22.69 18.57 -20.55
C ASP A 51 -23.17 19.69 -19.61
N GLU A 52 -23.65 19.35 -18.40
CA GLU A 52 -24.04 20.37 -17.41
C GLU A 52 -22.83 20.91 -16.65
N GLN A 53 -22.71 22.24 -16.52
CA GLN A 53 -21.57 22.90 -15.85
C GLN A 53 -21.30 22.36 -14.44
N ASN A 54 -22.37 22.09 -13.67
CA ASN A 54 -22.27 21.51 -12.33
C ASN A 54 -21.76 20.05 -12.37
N SER A 55 -22.25 19.25 -13.33
CA SER A 55 -21.80 17.86 -13.51
C SER A 55 -20.32 17.77 -13.92
N ARG A 56 -19.85 18.74 -14.71
CA ARG A 56 -18.48 18.80 -15.23
C ARG A 56 -17.47 19.17 -14.15
N GLU A 57 -17.79 20.15 -13.30
CA GLU A 57 -16.92 20.49 -12.16
C GLU A 57 -16.82 19.34 -11.15
N LYS A 58 -17.93 18.65 -10.87
CA LYS A 58 -17.92 17.47 -10.00
C LYS A 58 -17.05 16.36 -10.59
N ALA A 59 -17.23 16.03 -11.87
CA ALA A 59 -16.44 15.00 -12.54
C ALA A 59 -14.93 15.34 -12.59
N LYS A 60 -14.56 16.62 -12.73
CA LYS A 60 -13.16 17.05 -12.63
C LYS A 60 -12.58 16.82 -11.24
N LYS A 61 -13.32 17.20 -10.18
CA LYS A 61 -12.88 17.00 -8.79
C LYS A 61 -12.73 15.51 -8.47
N ASP A 62 -13.68 14.68 -8.92
CA ASP A 62 -13.63 13.23 -8.76
C ASP A 62 -12.40 12.63 -9.49
N LEU A 63 -12.11 13.08 -10.71
CA LEU A 63 -10.95 12.63 -11.47
C LEU A 63 -9.63 13.01 -10.80
N ILE A 64 -9.48 14.26 -10.35
CA ILE A 64 -8.28 14.72 -9.63
C ILE A 64 -8.12 13.93 -8.34
N GLY A 65 -9.20 13.74 -7.58
CA GLY A 65 -9.20 12.94 -6.36
C GLY A 65 -8.77 11.49 -6.61
N ALA A 66 -9.25 10.86 -7.69
CA ALA A 66 -8.86 9.51 -8.06
C ALA A 66 -7.37 9.38 -8.43
N ILE A 67 -6.84 10.34 -9.19
CA ILE A 67 -5.41 10.36 -9.56
C ILE A 67 -4.53 10.54 -8.32
N VAL A 68 -4.86 11.51 -7.46
CA VAL A 68 -4.11 11.77 -6.22
C VAL A 68 -4.20 10.55 -5.29
N GLY A 69 -5.38 9.97 -5.11
CA GLY A 69 -5.58 8.77 -4.30
C GLY A 69 -4.76 7.59 -4.82
N PHE A 70 -4.78 7.33 -6.13
CA PHE A 70 -3.98 6.28 -6.76
C PHE A 70 -2.48 6.47 -6.51
N LEU A 71 -1.97 7.69 -6.74
CA LEU A 71 -0.55 8.01 -6.48
C LEU A 71 -0.19 7.85 -5.01
N VAL A 72 -1.02 8.33 -4.08
CA VAL A 72 -0.78 8.22 -2.64
C VAL A 72 -0.73 6.76 -2.21
N ILE A 73 -1.70 5.93 -2.63
CA ILE A 73 -1.72 4.50 -2.31
C ILE A 73 -0.50 3.79 -2.91
N PHE A 74 -0.14 4.09 -4.15
CA PHE A 74 1.05 3.53 -4.79
C PHE A 74 2.33 3.87 -4.01
N VAL A 75 2.52 5.15 -3.66
CA VAL A 75 3.65 5.61 -2.86
C VAL A 75 3.67 4.93 -1.49
N LEU A 76 2.53 4.78 -0.83
CA LEU A 76 2.42 4.10 0.47
C LEU A 76 2.88 2.64 0.39
N ILE A 77 2.42 1.91 -0.62
CA ILE A 77 2.75 0.50 -0.82
C ILE A 77 4.25 0.34 -1.15
N VAL A 78 4.79 1.19 -2.02
CA VAL A 78 6.21 1.17 -2.37
C VAL A 78 7.08 1.56 -1.16
N ALA A 79 6.69 2.58 -0.40
CA ALA A 79 7.38 2.97 0.82
C ALA A 79 7.41 1.82 1.84
N MET A 80 6.29 1.10 2.00
CA MET A 80 6.24 -0.08 2.87
C MET A 80 7.12 -1.22 2.36
N LYS A 81 7.18 -1.45 1.03
CA LYS A 81 8.08 -2.43 0.42
C LYS A 81 9.56 -2.12 0.72
N ILE A 82 9.94 -0.84 0.67
CA ILE A 82 11.31 -0.39 0.99
C ILE A 82 11.57 -0.46 2.51
N ALA A 83 10.55 -0.26 3.34
CA ALA A 83 10.66 -0.33 4.79
C ALA A 83 10.83 -1.76 5.32
N MET A 84 10.41 -2.81 4.58
CA MET A 84 10.57 -4.21 5.00
C MET A 84 12.01 -4.63 5.36
N PRO A 85 13.02 -4.45 4.50
CA PRO A 85 14.41 -4.82 4.86
C PRO A 85 14.93 -4.02 6.06
N ILE A 86 14.45 -2.78 6.23
CA ILE A 86 14.80 -1.95 7.40
C ILE A 86 14.17 -2.56 8.67
N LEU A 87 12.94 -3.06 8.60
CA LEU A 87 12.28 -3.74 9.72
C LEU A 87 12.97 -5.08 10.04
N GLU A 88 13.33 -5.87 9.04
CA GLU A 88 14.07 -7.13 9.19
C GLU A 88 15.41 -6.90 9.92
N THR A 89 16.17 -5.89 9.47
CA THR A 89 17.45 -5.53 10.12
C THR A 89 17.28 -4.95 11.52
N TRP A 90 16.19 -4.22 11.79
CA TRP A 90 15.86 -3.73 13.14
C TRP A 90 15.47 -4.86 14.09
N VAL A 91 14.65 -5.80 13.63
CA VAL A 91 14.24 -6.99 14.38
C VAL A 91 15.47 -7.85 14.67
N GLY A 92 16.29 -8.14 13.66
CA GLY A 92 17.50 -8.94 13.82
C GLY A 92 18.58 -8.31 14.72
N ARG A 93 18.49 -7.01 15.03
CA ARG A 93 19.37 -6.34 16.00
C ARG A 93 18.88 -6.49 17.45
N ARG A 94 17.60 -6.80 17.66
CA ARG A 94 16.92 -6.78 18.98
C ARG A 94 16.72 -8.16 19.59
N ILE A 95 16.91 -9.21 18.80
CA ILE A 95 16.91 -10.61 19.21
C ILE A 95 18.37 -11.06 19.32
#